data_AF-A0A537P975-F1
#
_entry.id   AF-A0A537P975-F1
#
_cell.length_a   1.000
_cell.length_b   1.000
_cell.length_c   1.000
_cell.angle_alpha   90.00
_cell.angle_beta   90.00
_cell.angle_gamma   90.00
#
_symmetry.space_group_name_H-M   'P 1'
#
loop_
_entity.id
_entity.type
_entity.pdbx_description
1 polymer ?
#
loop_
_entity_poly.entity_id
_entity_poly.type
_entity_poly.pdbx_seq_one_letter_code
_entity_poly.pdbx_strand_id
1 'polypeptide(L)'
;MTDFAKLRRDMVDRQIISRGVRSPLVVEAMLAVPREIFLPRSLREFAYEDSPLPRKRMLPLWTTCSSNCSVLLWRSVPRRIKSKQPPGSLPALRQYQTPAFW
;
A
#
# COMPACT_ATOMS: atom_id res chain seq x y z
N MET A 1 9.51 -24.83 -17.20
CA MET A 1 8.95 -24.51 -15.87
C MET A 1 9.51 -23.16 -15.46
N THR A 2 8.69 -22.23 -14.96
CA THR A 2 9.09 -20.84 -14.72
C THR A 2 10.00 -20.72 -13.49
N ASP A 3 11.17 -20.12 -13.64
CA ASP A 3 12.11 -19.90 -12.51
C ASP A 3 11.76 -18.58 -11.79
N PHE A 4 10.96 -18.69 -10.73
CA PHE A 4 10.59 -17.55 -9.89
C PHE A 4 11.77 -16.94 -9.13
N ALA A 5 12.82 -17.72 -8.82
CA ALA A 5 14.00 -17.19 -8.12
C ALA A 5 14.83 -16.29 -9.05
N LYS A 6 14.96 -16.64 -10.33
CA LYS A 6 15.56 -15.76 -11.33
C LYS A 6 14.71 -14.51 -11.55
N LEU A 7 13.40 -14.65 -11.77
CA LEU A 7 12.50 -13.51 -11.99
C LEU A 7 12.50 -12.51 -10.82
N ARG A 8 12.61 -13.00 -9.57
CA ARG A 8 12.71 -12.16 -8.38
C ARG A 8 13.98 -11.33 -8.35
N ARG A 9 15.14 -11.93 -8.66
CA ARG A 9 16.43 -11.22 -8.75
C ARG A 9 16.40 -10.16 -9.86
N ASP A 10 15.98 -10.56 -11.06
CA ASP A 10 15.82 -9.67 -12.22
C ASP A 10 14.92 -8.45 -11.90
N MET A 11 13.83 -8.66 -11.14
CA MET A 11 12.93 -7.59 -10.70
C MET A 11 13.59 -6.66 -9.66
N VAL A 12 14.26 -7.22 -8.64
CA VAL A 12 14.96 -6.42 -7.62
C VAL A 12 16.06 -5.57 -8.26
N ASP A 13 16.89 -6.15 -9.12
CA ASP A 13 17.99 -5.45 -9.78
C ASP A 13 17.50 -4.37 -10.75
N ARG A 14 16.56 -4.71 -11.64
CA ARG A 14 16.13 -3.79 -12.71
C ARG A 14 15.07 -2.78 -12.30
N GLN A 15 14.25 -3.06 -11.28
CA GLN A 15 13.13 -2.21 -10.89
C GLN A 15 13.29 -1.58 -9.50
N ILE A 16 13.82 -2.31 -8.51
CA ILE A 16 13.87 -1.82 -7.12
C ILE A 16 15.13 -0.99 -6.87
N ILE A 17 16.30 -1.52 -7.23
CA ILE A 17 17.59 -0.84 -7.04
C ILE A 17 17.69 0.37 -7.99
N SER A 18 17.24 0.23 -9.25
CA SER A 18 17.23 1.32 -10.24
C SER A 18 16.35 2.52 -9.83
N ARG A 19 15.22 2.27 -9.14
CA ARG A 19 14.33 3.30 -8.56
C ARG A 19 14.90 3.93 -7.28
N GLY A 20 16.08 3.51 -6.81
CA GLY A 20 16.81 4.15 -5.72
C GLY A 20 16.67 3.49 -4.35
N VAL A 21 16.08 2.29 -4.24
CA VAL A 21 16.07 1.54 -2.97
C VAL A 21 17.46 0.95 -2.71
N ARG A 22 18.18 1.53 -1.75
CA ARG A 22 19.58 1.18 -1.42
C ARG A 22 19.78 0.54 -0.03
N SER A 23 18.72 0.37 0.75
CA SER A 23 18.84 -0.26 2.08
C SER A 23 19.05 -1.78 1.93
N PRO A 24 20.17 -2.35 2.40
CA PRO A 24 20.49 -3.76 2.19
C PRO A 24 19.43 -4.68 2.83
N LEU A 25 18.96 -4.34 4.03
CA LEU A 25 17.90 -5.07 4.74
C LEU A 25 16.58 -5.14 3.95
N VAL A 26 16.27 -4.10 3.16
CA VAL A 26 15.06 -4.07 2.31
C VAL A 26 15.25 -4.94 1.06
N VAL A 27 16.44 -4.88 0.45
CA VAL A 27 16.80 -5.72 -0.71
C VAL A 27 16.78 -7.20 -0.33
N GLU A 28 17.40 -7.58 0.79
CA GLU A 28 17.39 -8.94 1.32
C GLU A 28 15.96 -9.42 1.61
N ALA A 29 15.13 -8.60 2.28
CA ALA A 29 13.74 -8.95 2.53
C ALA A 29 12.93 -9.17 1.24
N MET A 30 13.13 -8.35 0.20
CA MET A 30 12.46 -8.53 -1.10
C MET A 30 12.94 -9.77 -1.86
N LEU A 31 14.19 -10.21 -1.68
CA LEU A 31 14.70 -11.46 -2.24
C LEU A 31 14.21 -12.69 -1.46
N ALA A 32 14.07 -12.57 -0.14
CA ALA A 32 13.61 -13.65 0.73
C ALA A 32 12.12 -13.97 0.57
N VAL A 33 11.26 -12.97 0.38
CA VAL A 33 9.79 -13.17 0.34
C VAL A 33 9.30 -13.62 -1.04
N PRO A 34 8.72 -14.82 -1.19
CA PRO A 34 8.21 -15.33 -2.47
C PRO A 34 6.85 -14.74 -2.84
N ARG A 35 6.84 -13.72 -3.72
CA ARG A 35 5.63 -13.00 -4.14
C ARG A 35 4.58 -13.91 -4.82
N GLU A 36 5.02 -14.96 -5.50
CA GLU A 36 4.18 -15.92 -6.22
C GLU A 36 3.21 -16.72 -5.32
N ILE A 37 3.49 -16.83 -4.02
CA ILE A 37 2.63 -17.57 -3.09
C ILE A 37 1.34 -16.80 -2.78
N PHE A 38 1.39 -15.46 -2.78
CA PHE A 38 0.25 -14.57 -2.48
C PHE A 38 -0.74 -14.42 -3.65
N LEU A 39 -0.49 -15.09 -4.78
CA LEU A 39 -1.30 -15.00 -5.99
C LEU A 39 -2.02 -16.33 -6.30
N PRO A 40 -3.26 -16.28 -6.83
CA PRO A 40 -3.94 -17.46 -7.34
C PRO A 40 -3.13 -18.06 -8.49
N ARG A 41 -3.24 -19.38 -8.69
CA ARG A 41 -2.37 -20.14 -9.62
C ARG A 41 -2.29 -19.55 -11.03
N SER A 42 -3.39 -19.00 -11.53
CA SER A 42 -3.50 -18.34 -12.85
C SER A 42 -2.80 -16.98 -12.97
N LEU A 43 -2.41 -16.34 -11.87
CA LEU A 43 -1.71 -15.05 -11.88
C LEU A 43 -0.24 -15.15 -11.45
N ARG A 44 0.26 -16.36 -11.17
CA ARG A 44 1.64 -16.56 -10.70
C ARG A 44 2.68 -16.27 -11.77
N GLU A 45 2.37 -16.49 -13.03
CA GLU A 45 3.27 -16.17 -14.14
C GLU A 45 3.54 -14.67 -14.25
N PHE A 46 2.54 -13.83 -13.99
CA PHE A 46 2.64 -12.37 -13.98
C PHE A 46 3.14 -11.78 -12.65
N ALA A 47 3.59 -12.61 -11.68
CA ALA A 47 3.90 -12.17 -10.31
C ALA A 47 5.04 -11.13 -10.22
N TYR A 48 5.94 -11.11 -11.21
CA TYR A 48 7.15 -10.29 -11.24
C TYR A 48 7.15 -9.22 -12.35
N GLU A 49 6.04 -9.06 -13.05
CA GLU A 49 5.87 -7.96 -14.00
C GLU A 49 5.66 -6.63 -13.28
N ASP A 50 6.12 -5.53 -13.90
CA ASP A 50 5.92 -4.15 -13.44
C ASP A 50 4.52 -3.63 -13.85
N SER A 51 3.50 -4.47 -13.64
CA SER A 51 2.12 -4.21 -14.01
C SER A 51 1.19 -4.39 -12.79
N PRO A 52 0.14 -3.55 -12.64
CA PRO A 52 -0.80 -3.68 -11.55
C PRO A 52 -1.74 -4.87 -11.80
N LEU A 53 -1.51 -5.98 -11.08
CA LEU A 53 -2.37 -7.15 -11.18
C LEU A 53 -3.82 -6.86 -10.72
N PRO A 54 -4.84 -7.43 -11.39
CA PRO A 54 -6.24 -7.21 -11.04
C PRO A 54 -6.56 -7.83 -9.67
N ARG A 55 -6.55 -7.00 -8.62
CA ARG A 55 -7.02 -7.41 -7.30
C ARG A 55 -8.54 -7.51 -7.30
N LYS A 56 -9.08 -8.55 -6.68
CA LYS A 56 -10.53 -8.74 -6.50
C LYS A 56 -11.07 -7.57 -5.67
N ARG A 57 -11.67 -6.58 -6.34
CA ARG A 57 -12.27 -5.42 -5.70
C ARG A 57 -13.45 -5.91 -4.87
N MET A 58 -13.28 -5.97 -3.56
CA MET A 58 -14.40 -6.25 -2.66
C MET A 58 -15.40 -5.10 -2.83
N LEU A 59 -16.59 -5.43 -3.34
CA LEU A 59 -17.66 -4.46 -3.50
C LEU A 59 -17.98 -3.88 -2.11
N PRO A 60 -18.03 -2.55 -1.95
CA PRO A 60 -18.36 -1.94 -0.68
C PRO A 60 -19.81 -2.27 -0.30
N LEU A 61 -20.00 -3.01 0.80
CA LEU A 61 -21.33 -3.26 1.38
C LEU A 61 -22.07 -1.98 1.82
N TRP A 62 -21.43 -0.81 1.76
CA TRP A 62 -22.06 0.49 2.05
C TRP A 62 -22.84 1.10 0.87
N THR A 63 -22.80 0.53 -0.35
CA THR A 63 -23.56 1.09 -1.49
C THR A 63 -25.04 0.73 -1.52
N THR A 64 -25.49 -0.30 -0.78
CA THR A 64 -26.91 -0.56 -0.55
C THR A 64 -27.33 0.07 0.77
N CYS A 65 -27.44 1.41 0.77
CA CYS A 65 -28.23 2.11 1.78
C CYS A 65 -29.70 1.70 1.59
N SER A 66 -30.16 0.76 2.43
CA SER A 66 -31.53 0.27 2.40
C SER A 66 -32.51 1.45 2.52
N SER A 67 -33.58 1.41 1.76
CA SER A 67 -34.42 2.54 1.36
C SER A 67 -35.25 3.19 2.49
N ASN A 68 -34.62 3.67 3.57
CA ASN A 68 -35.23 4.62 4.51
C ASN A 68 -34.25 5.42 5.40
N CYS A 69 -33.05 5.76 4.93
CA CYS A 69 -32.19 6.72 5.64
C CYS A 69 -32.59 8.17 5.33
N SER A 70 -33.43 8.76 6.21
CA SER A 70 -33.81 10.17 6.14
C SER A 70 -32.58 11.10 6.15
N VAL A 71 -32.38 11.85 5.06
CA VAL A 71 -31.24 12.76 4.85
C VAL A 71 -31.43 14.08 5.60
N LEU A 72 -31.61 14.01 6.93
CA LEU A 72 -31.92 15.16 7.79
C LEU A 72 -31.10 15.18 9.09
N LEU A 73 -29.75 15.10 9.00
CA LEU A 73 -28.88 15.67 10.04
C LEU A 73 -27.46 16.09 9.60
N TRP A 74 -27.13 16.13 8.30
CA TRP A 74 -25.77 16.44 7.82
C TRP A 74 -25.52 17.93 7.51
N ARG A 75 -26.18 18.84 8.24
CA ARG A 75 -26.03 20.30 8.09
C ARG A 75 -25.63 21.07 9.36
N SER A 76 -25.43 20.39 10.49
CA SER A 76 -25.22 21.05 11.80
C SER A 76 -24.08 20.45 12.65
N VAL A 77 -23.03 19.90 12.03
CA VAL A 77 -21.80 19.51 12.76
C VAL A 77 -20.78 20.66 12.68
N PRO A 78 -20.42 21.32 13.80
CA PRO A 78 -19.43 22.39 13.78
C PRO A 78 -18.02 21.83 13.50
N ARG A 79 -17.37 22.31 12.43
CA ARG A 79 -15.98 21.97 12.09
C ARG A 79 -14.96 22.60 13.07
N ARG A 80 -14.90 22.16 14.33
CA ARG A 80 -13.78 22.50 15.23
C ARG A 80 -13.56 21.57 16.43
N ILE A 81 -13.16 20.32 16.17
CA ILE A 81 -12.48 19.52 17.21
C ILE A 81 -10.99 19.83 17.15
N LYS A 82 -10.52 20.77 17.99
CA LYS A 82 -9.08 20.89 18.29
C LYS A 82 -8.69 19.70 19.17
N SER A 83 -8.05 18.68 18.61
CA SER A 83 -7.41 17.63 19.40
C SER A 83 -6.26 18.24 20.22
N LYS A 84 -6.47 18.37 21.53
CA LYS A 84 -5.35 18.60 22.46
C LYS A 84 -4.44 17.37 22.39
N GLN A 85 -3.19 17.57 21.98
CA GLN A 85 -2.13 16.58 22.18
C GLN A 85 -1.92 16.39 23.69
N PRO A 86 -1.85 15.16 24.23
CA PRO A 86 -1.38 14.94 25.60
C PRO A 86 0.13 15.23 25.70
N PRO A 87 0.63 15.78 26.82
CA PRO A 87 2.02 16.27 26.92
C PRO A 87 3.04 15.19 27.33
N GLY A 88 4.10 15.01 26.52
CA GLY A 88 5.29 14.20 26.82
C GLY A 88 5.07 12.68 26.71
N SER A 89 5.99 11.84 26.22
CA SER A 89 7.42 11.95 25.82
C SER A 89 7.78 10.67 25.03
N LEU A 90 8.82 10.51 24.19
CA LEU A 90 9.93 11.27 23.57
C LEU A 90 10.52 10.33 22.47
N PRO A 91 11.48 10.71 21.57
CA PRO A 91 11.96 12.03 21.12
C PRO A 91 11.87 12.18 19.57
N ALA A 92 12.50 13.21 19.00
CA ALA A 92 12.45 13.51 17.57
C ALA A 92 13.22 12.51 16.68
N LEU A 93 12.56 12.01 15.62
CA LEU A 93 13.21 11.61 14.38
C LEU A 93 12.68 12.46 13.22
N ARG A 94 13.61 12.86 12.34
CA ARG A 94 13.44 13.91 11.34
C ARG A 94 12.18 13.77 10.47
N GLN A 95 11.43 14.87 10.44
CA GLN A 95 10.96 15.54 9.22
C GLN A 95 11.27 14.80 7.90
N TYR A 96 10.34 13.97 7.45
CA TYR A 96 10.16 13.76 6.01
C TYR A 96 9.21 14.84 5.51
N GLN A 97 9.78 15.99 5.14
CA GLN A 97 9.05 16.97 4.35
C GLN A 97 8.73 16.34 2.99
N THR A 98 7.47 15.98 2.76
CA THR A 98 6.99 15.70 1.41
C THR A 98 6.82 17.05 0.69
N PRO A 99 7.59 17.34 -0.38
CA PRO A 99 7.30 18.51 -1.19
C PRO A 99 5.94 18.29 -1.87
N ALA A 100 5.04 19.25 -1.67
CA ALA A 100 3.73 19.23 -2.28
C ALA A 100 3.86 19.54 -3.78
N PHE A 101 3.59 18.55 -4.64
CA PHE A 101 3.31 18.72 -6.05
C PHE A 101 2.26 17.71 -6.52
N TRP A 102 1.00 18.16 -6.43
CA TRP A 102 -0.15 17.79 -7.25
C TRP A 102 -0.96 19.07 -7.46
#